data_AF-A0A4U1EV39-F1
#
_entry.id   AF-A0A4U1EV39-F1
#
_cell.length_a   1.000
_cell.length_b   1.000
_cell.length_c   1.000
_cell.angle_alpha   90.00
_cell.angle_beta   90.00
_cell.angle_gamma   90.00
#
_symmetry.space_group_name_H-M   'P 1'
#
loop_
_entity.id
_entity.type
_entity.pdbx_description
1 polymer ?
#
loop_
_entity_poly.entity_id
_entity_poly.type
_entity_poly.pdbx_seq_one_letter_code
_entity_poly.pdbx_strand_id
1 'polypeptide(L)'
;PIISLPPKNTENFTQNDVTFACEVSAYPIPHLEWRKKADKMILHGDNFNAIRSFEREGSSAEATSELASGAGTQRAAGASAAPAYAPSPRSLAELEVLCTHLYIGTDLTQRIEAEKALLELIDSPECLSKCQLLLEQGTTSYAQLLAATCLSKLISRVSPLPIEQRIDIRNYILNYVASQPKLAPFVIQALIQVIAKITKLGWFEIQKDQFVFREIIADVKKFLQGTVEHCIIGVIILSELTQEMNLVDYSRPSAKHRKIATSFRDTSLKDILVLACSLLKEVLAKPLNLQDQGQQNLVMQVLKLVLNCLNFDFIGSSADESADDLCTVQIPTTWRTIFLEPETLDLFFNLYHSLPPLLSQLALSCLVQFASTRRSLFSSPERAKYLGNLIKGVKRILENPQGLSNPGNYHEFCRFLARLKTNYQLGELVMVKEYPEVIRLIANFTITSLQHWEFAPNSVHYLLTLWQRMVASVPFVKSTEPHLLDTYAPEITKAFITSRLESVAIVVRDNLDDPLDDTATVFQQLEQLCTVSRCEYEKTCTLLVQLFDQNAQNYQKLLHSASGITVDMAIQEGQ
;
A
#
# COMPACT_ATOMS: atom_id res chain seq x y z
N PRO A 1 28.93 16.02 -5.46
CA PRO A 1 29.59 16.11 -4.15
C PRO A 1 29.80 14.70 -3.56
N ILE A 2 31.04 14.23 -3.51
CA ILE A 2 31.39 12.94 -2.90
C ILE A 2 31.41 13.16 -1.38
N ILE A 3 30.50 12.50 -0.67
CA ILE A 3 30.48 12.49 0.80
C ILE A 3 31.58 11.52 1.23
N SER A 4 32.66 12.03 1.80
CA SER A 4 33.85 11.24 2.18
C SER A 4 33.74 10.58 3.56
N LEU A 5 32.72 10.92 4.37
CA LEU A 5 32.46 10.36 5.71
C LEU A 5 30.95 10.31 5.98
N PRO A 6 30.40 9.23 6.59
CA PRO A 6 28.99 9.14 6.91
C PRO A 6 28.57 10.22 7.92
N PRO A 7 27.37 10.81 7.80
CA PRO A 7 26.88 11.78 8.77
C PRO A 7 26.70 11.12 10.14
N LYS A 8 27.43 11.61 11.15
CA LYS A 8 27.17 11.33 12.57
C LYS A 8 26.44 12.52 13.16
N ASN A 9 25.21 12.34 13.63
CA ASN A 9 24.62 13.32 14.54
C ASN A 9 25.18 13.10 15.94
N THR A 10 25.76 14.14 16.53
CA THR A 10 26.39 14.15 17.85
C THR A 10 25.45 14.57 18.99
N GLU A 11 24.13 14.56 18.78
CA GLU A 11 23.17 14.97 19.80
C GLU A 11 22.41 13.77 20.38
N ASN A 12 22.71 13.47 21.64
CA ASN A 12 21.98 12.52 22.47
C ASN A 12 20.85 13.28 23.18
N PHE A 13 19.60 12.90 22.94
CA PHE A 13 18.49 13.34 23.79
C PHE A 13 18.32 12.36 24.95
N THR A 14 18.54 12.86 26.16
CA THR A 14 18.32 12.12 27.41
C THR A 14 17.20 12.76 28.20
N GLN A 15 16.03 12.11 28.22
CA GLN A 15 15.03 12.26 29.27
C GLN A 15 14.40 10.90 29.56
N ASN A 16 14.37 10.53 30.84
CA ASN A 16 13.69 9.36 31.42
C ASN A 16 13.86 8.01 30.69
N ASP A 17 14.99 7.35 30.96
CA ASP A 17 15.24 5.90 30.75
C ASP A 17 15.31 5.35 29.32
N VAL A 18 15.40 6.21 28.30
CA VAL A 18 15.63 5.80 26.90
C VAL A 18 16.75 6.62 26.27
N THR A 19 17.71 5.96 25.61
CA THR A 19 18.75 6.63 24.82
C THR A 19 18.49 6.37 23.34
N PHE A 20 18.19 7.44 22.60
CA PHE A 20 18.04 7.40 21.15
C PHE A 20 19.38 7.67 20.49
N ALA A 21 19.90 6.72 19.71
CA ALA A 21 21.14 6.87 18.95
C ALA A 21 20.92 6.39 17.52
N CYS A 22 21.06 7.28 16.54
CA CYS A 22 21.01 6.92 15.12
C CYS A 22 22.45 6.74 14.61
N GLU A 23 22.87 5.49 14.38
CA GLU A 23 24.18 5.18 13.81
C GLU A 23 24.03 4.62 12.40
N VAL A 24 24.16 5.48 11.38
CA VAL A 24 24.18 5.07 9.98
C VAL A 24 25.52 4.41 9.67
N SER A 25 25.57 3.08 9.75
CA SER A 25 26.80 2.30 9.58
C SER A 25 26.93 1.57 8.23
N ALA A 26 26.04 1.80 7.27
CA ALA A 26 26.22 1.30 5.90
C ALA A 26 25.53 2.18 4.85
N TYR A 27 26.21 2.37 3.73
CA TYR A 27 25.60 2.76 2.46
C TYR A 27 25.25 1.46 1.72
N PRO A 28 24.02 1.28 1.20
CA PRO A 28 23.01 2.30 0.87
C PRO A 28 21.80 2.25 1.81
N ILE A 29 21.80 1.33 2.78
CA ILE A 29 20.68 1.10 3.70
C ILE A 29 21.12 1.57 5.09
N PRO A 30 20.49 2.62 5.65
CA PRO A 30 20.80 3.06 7.00
C PRO A 30 20.35 2.00 8.01
N HIS A 31 21.24 1.65 8.92
CA HIS A 31 20.92 0.87 10.11
C HIS A 31 20.42 1.81 11.21
N LEU A 32 19.25 1.52 11.79
CA LEU A 32 18.69 2.25 12.93
C LEU A 32 18.69 1.33 14.15
N GLU A 33 19.36 1.71 15.22
CA GLU A 33 19.40 0.97 16.49
C GLU A 33 18.72 1.79 17.61
N TRP A 34 17.99 1.14 18.52
CA TRP A 34 17.43 1.77 19.71
C TRP A 34 17.85 0.95 20.93
N ARG A 35 18.26 1.60 22.02
CA ARG A 35 18.63 0.90 23.26
C ARG A 35 17.79 1.37 24.44
N LYS A 36 17.10 0.42 25.09
CA LYS A 36 16.58 0.56 26.46
C LYS A 36 17.42 -0.36 27.37
N LYS A 37 17.77 0.11 28.57
CA LYS A 37 18.68 -0.58 29.48
C LYS A 37 18.29 -2.06 29.69
N ALA A 38 19.26 -2.94 29.47
CA ALA A 38 19.38 -4.33 29.92
C ALA A 38 18.59 -5.47 29.23
N ASP A 39 17.81 -5.26 28.17
CA ASP A 39 17.36 -6.37 27.31
C ASP A 39 17.50 -6.00 25.83
N LYS A 40 18.28 -6.78 25.08
CA LYS A 40 18.37 -6.69 23.62
C LYS A 40 17.06 -7.23 23.03
N MET A 41 16.07 -6.36 22.83
CA MET A 41 14.95 -6.67 21.94
C MET A 41 15.23 -6.12 20.55
N ILE A 42 15.58 -7.02 19.64
CA ILE A 42 15.61 -6.74 18.20
C ILE A 42 14.18 -6.98 17.70
N LEU A 43 13.45 -5.91 17.42
CA LEU A 43 12.21 -6.00 16.65
C LEU A 43 12.58 -5.97 15.17
N HIS A 44 12.47 -7.13 14.51
CA HIS A 44 12.32 -7.13 13.06
C HIS A 44 10.97 -6.50 12.77
N GLY A 45 10.97 -5.34 12.11
CA GLY A 45 9.74 -4.80 11.54
C GLY A 45 9.19 -5.84 10.56
N ASP A 46 8.05 -6.43 10.91
CA ASP A 46 7.23 -7.21 9.99
C ASP A 46 6.76 -6.27 8.87
N ASN A 47 7.59 -6.13 7.84
CA ASN A 47 7.21 -5.46 6.61
C ASN A 47 7.92 -6.15 5.44
N PHE A 48 7.18 -7.04 4.79
CA PHE A 48 7.55 -7.85 3.62
C PHE A 48 8.01 -7.06 2.37
N ASN A 49 8.08 -5.73 2.45
CA ASN A 49 8.65 -4.87 1.40
C ASN A 49 10.19 -4.77 1.44
N ALA A 50 10.85 -5.20 2.53
CA ALA A 50 12.31 -5.11 2.68
C ALA A 50 13.11 -6.00 1.71
N ILE A 51 12.50 -7.03 1.12
CA ILE A 51 13.17 -7.87 0.10
C ILE A 51 13.38 -7.08 -1.20
N ARG A 52 12.54 -6.07 -1.49
CA ARG A 52 12.61 -5.29 -2.74
C ARG A 52 13.69 -4.20 -2.73
N SER A 53 14.22 -3.80 -1.57
CA SER A 53 15.33 -2.83 -1.45
C SER A 53 16.71 -3.43 -1.76
N PHE A 54 16.87 -4.76 -1.77
CA PHE A 54 18.15 -5.43 -2.00
C PHE A 54 18.60 -5.50 -3.47
N GLU A 55 17.79 -5.04 -4.44
CA GLU A 55 18.15 -5.08 -5.87
C GLU A 55 18.86 -3.79 -6.38
N ARG A 56 18.96 -2.74 -5.55
CA ARG A 56 19.45 -1.41 -6.00
C ARG A 56 20.97 -1.24 -6.08
N GLU A 57 21.79 -2.19 -5.63
CA GLU A 57 23.23 -1.93 -5.43
C GLU A 57 24.21 -2.72 -6.30
N GLY A 58 23.76 -3.45 -7.32
CA GLY A 58 24.62 -4.27 -8.16
C GLY A 58 25.19 -3.64 -9.43
N SER A 59 24.91 -2.37 -9.75
CA SER A 59 25.25 -1.82 -11.08
C SER A 59 25.57 -0.33 -11.07
N SER A 60 26.77 0.03 -10.60
CA SER A 60 27.43 1.28 -10.98
C SER A 60 28.94 1.11 -10.98
N ALA A 61 29.48 0.61 -12.08
CA ALA A 61 30.89 0.77 -12.43
C ALA A 61 30.96 0.95 -13.95
N GLU A 62 30.74 2.18 -14.42
CA GLU A 62 31.07 2.57 -15.79
C GLU A 62 32.45 3.22 -15.85
N ALA A 63 33.12 2.88 -16.95
CA ALA A 63 34.50 3.15 -17.28
C ALA A 63 34.77 4.64 -17.53
N THR A 64 35.95 5.10 -17.10
CA THR A 64 36.59 6.29 -17.65
C THR A 64 37.93 5.90 -18.27
N SER A 65 38.00 6.00 -19.59
CA SER A 65 39.26 6.01 -20.34
C SER A 65 39.81 7.43 -20.34
N GLU A 66 41.09 7.61 -20.00
CA GLU A 66 41.84 8.78 -20.44
C GLU A 66 43.30 8.42 -20.70
N LEU A 67 43.77 8.85 -21.88
CA LEU A 67 45.13 8.73 -22.38
C LEU A 67 46.07 9.69 -21.63
N ALA A 68 47.22 9.20 -21.18
CA ALA A 68 48.42 10.03 -21.10
C ALA A 68 49.69 9.18 -21.24
N SER A 69 50.49 9.57 -22.22
CA SER A 69 51.78 9.07 -22.65
C SER A 69 52.93 9.29 -21.65
N GLY A 70 53.91 8.38 -21.66
CA GLY A 70 55.33 8.78 -21.61
C GLY A 70 56.24 8.10 -20.57
N ALA A 71 57.30 7.49 -21.12
CA ALA A 71 58.63 7.26 -20.53
C ALA A 71 58.90 5.99 -19.67
N GLY A 72 59.59 5.03 -20.29
CA GLY A 72 60.99 4.75 -19.95
C GLY A 72 61.33 3.71 -18.86
N THR A 73 61.57 2.47 -19.32
CA THR A 73 62.67 1.55 -18.92
C THR A 73 63.00 1.29 -17.43
N GLN A 74 62.84 0.03 -16.96
CA GLN A 74 63.94 -0.94 -16.75
C GLN A 74 63.43 -2.32 -16.24
N ARG A 75 64.17 -3.37 -16.63
CA ARG A 75 63.97 -4.81 -16.36
C ARG A 75 64.19 -5.19 -14.87
N ALA A 76 63.50 -6.21 -14.38
CA ALA A 76 64.07 -7.32 -13.60
C ALA A 76 63.11 -8.52 -13.55
N ALA A 77 63.66 -9.71 -13.30
CA ALA A 77 63.12 -11.02 -13.64
C ALA A 77 62.37 -11.73 -12.51
N GLY A 78 61.51 -12.69 -12.91
CA GLY A 78 61.41 -14.01 -12.27
C GLY A 78 60.47 -14.17 -11.09
N ALA A 79 59.35 -14.89 -11.30
CA ALA A 79 58.96 -16.06 -10.51
C ALA A 79 57.64 -16.62 -11.05
N SER A 80 57.66 -17.92 -11.39
CA SER A 80 56.49 -18.71 -11.75
C SER A 80 55.52 -18.80 -10.57
N ALA A 81 54.29 -18.32 -10.76
CA ALA A 81 53.18 -18.61 -9.85
C ALA A 81 52.31 -19.73 -10.45
N ALA A 82 52.12 -20.78 -9.64
CA ALA A 82 51.31 -21.95 -9.90
C ALA A 82 49.85 -21.60 -10.26
N PRO A 83 49.11 -22.46 -10.99
CA PRO A 83 47.72 -22.18 -11.34
C PRO A 83 46.86 -22.09 -10.08
N ALA A 84 46.12 -20.99 -9.97
CA ALA A 84 45.13 -20.78 -8.93
C ALA A 84 44.11 -21.93 -8.94
N TYR A 85 43.92 -22.53 -7.77
CA TYR A 85 42.91 -23.55 -7.48
C TYR A 85 41.54 -23.09 -8.02
N ALA A 86 40.92 -23.91 -8.88
CA ALA A 86 39.49 -23.79 -9.13
C ALA A 86 38.76 -24.05 -7.80
N PRO A 87 37.78 -23.23 -7.39
CA PRO A 87 37.02 -23.48 -6.18
C PRO A 87 36.27 -24.81 -6.32
N SER A 88 36.36 -25.67 -5.30
CA SER A 88 35.62 -26.93 -5.23
C SER A 88 34.11 -26.68 -5.30
N PRO A 89 33.32 -27.62 -5.85
CA PRO A 89 31.87 -27.50 -5.87
C PRO A 89 31.33 -27.47 -4.43
N ARG A 90 30.77 -26.32 -4.02
CA ARG A 90 30.16 -26.16 -2.69
C ARG A 90 29.07 -27.22 -2.45
N SER A 91 29.17 -27.91 -1.31
CA SER A 91 28.22 -28.95 -0.89
C SER A 91 26.87 -28.36 -0.43
N LEU A 92 25.80 -29.17 -0.41
CA LEU A 92 24.49 -28.75 0.10
C LEU A 92 24.58 -28.21 1.54
N ALA A 93 25.38 -28.85 2.39
CA ALA A 93 25.62 -28.43 3.77
C ALA A 93 26.25 -27.03 3.85
N GLU A 94 27.21 -26.71 2.98
CA GLU A 94 27.81 -25.37 2.91
C GLU A 94 26.79 -24.32 2.48
N LEU A 95 25.88 -24.64 1.56
CA LEU A 95 24.80 -23.75 1.15
C LEU A 95 23.80 -23.49 2.28
N GLU A 96 23.48 -24.50 3.09
CA GLU A 96 22.61 -24.33 4.27
C GLU A 96 23.26 -23.49 5.38
N VAL A 97 24.58 -23.63 5.56
CA VAL A 97 25.36 -22.76 6.46
C VAL A 97 25.30 -21.30 5.96
N LEU A 98 25.47 -21.08 4.66
CA LEU A 98 25.33 -19.75 4.05
C LEU A 98 23.92 -19.16 4.29
N CYS A 99 22.86 -19.95 4.17
CA CYS A 99 21.49 -19.50 4.48
C CYS A 99 21.37 -19.02 5.93
N THR A 100 21.95 -19.78 6.86
CA THR A 100 21.92 -19.47 8.29
C THR A 100 22.62 -18.15 8.57
N HIS A 101 23.81 -17.92 7.99
CA HIS A 101 24.52 -16.66 8.14
C HIS A 101 23.76 -15.47 7.54
N LEU A 102 23.16 -15.63 6.35
CA LEU A 102 22.39 -14.58 5.68
C LEU A 102 21.14 -14.17 6.48
N TYR A 103 20.28 -15.12 6.81
CA TYR A 103 18.94 -14.82 7.31
C TYR A 103 18.83 -14.80 8.85
N ILE A 104 19.70 -15.53 9.56
CA ILE A 104 19.62 -15.69 11.02
C ILE A 104 20.82 -15.04 11.73
N GLY A 105 22.00 -15.03 11.10
CA GLY A 105 23.26 -14.59 11.72
C GLY A 105 23.22 -13.16 12.24
N THR A 106 23.76 -12.89 13.44
CA THR A 106 23.85 -11.53 14.00
C THR A 106 25.20 -10.86 13.74
N ASP A 107 26.19 -11.62 13.26
CA ASP A 107 27.53 -11.12 12.95
C ASP A 107 27.56 -10.52 11.53
N LEU A 108 27.91 -9.23 11.46
CA LEU A 108 27.99 -8.48 10.21
C LEU A 108 29.04 -9.04 9.25
N THR A 109 30.18 -9.53 9.77
CA THR A 109 31.28 -10.04 8.95
C THR A 109 30.85 -11.32 8.23
N GLN A 110 30.20 -12.24 8.96
CA GLN A 110 29.67 -13.49 8.41
C GLN A 110 28.57 -13.24 7.37
N ARG A 111 27.73 -12.22 7.58
CA ARG A 111 26.71 -11.82 6.59
C ARG A 111 27.34 -11.32 5.30
N ILE A 112 28.32 -10.43 5.38
CA ILE A 112 29.04 -9.90 4.20
C ILE A 112 29.75 -11.04 3.45
N GLU A 113 30.40 -11.96 4.16
CA GLU A 113 31.03 -13.13 3.54
C GLU A 113 30.00 -14.03 2.84
N ALA A 114 28.85 -14.25 3.47
CA ALA A 114 27.79 -15.06 2.89
C ALA A 114 27.13 -14.38 1.67
N GLU A 115 27.01 -13.05 1.67
CA GLU A 115 26.54 -12.28 0.51
C GLU A 115 27.52 -12.36 -0.66
N LYS A 116 28.83 -12.24 -0.39
CA LYS A 116 29.87 -12.41 -1.42
C LYS A 116 29.81 -13.83 -2.00
N ALA A 117 29.71 -14.84 -1.14
CA ALA A 117 29.57 -16.23 -1.54
C ALA A 117 28.32 -16.46 -2.40
N LEU A 118 27.20 -15.79 -2.09
CA LEU A 118 25.98 -15.84 -2.88
C LEU A 118 26.18 -15.26 -4.30
N LEU A 119 26.88 -14.13 -4.43
CA LEU A 119 27.19 -13.54 -5.74
C LEU A 119 28.06 -14.49 -6.59
N GLU A 120 29.09 -15.09 -5.98
CA GLU A 120 29.93 -16.10 -6.65
C GLU A 120 29.13 -17.34 -7.08
N LEU A 121 28.16 -17.78 -6.26
CA LEU A 121 27.26 -18.88 -6.60
C LEU A 121 26.40 -18.52 -7.81
N ILE A 122 25.86 -17.30 -7.85
CA ILE A 122 25.04 -16.83 -8.96
C ILE A 122 25.88 -16.88 -10.24
N ASP A 123 27.12 -16.37 -10.22
CA ASP A 123 28.08 -16.34 -11.34
C ASP A 123 28.60 -17.71 -11.77
N SER A 124 28.40 -18.74 -10.95
CA SER A 124 28.75 -20.11 -11.29
C SER A 124 27.83 -20.71 -12.37
N PRO A 125 28.36 -21.51 -13.31
CA PRO A 125 27.54 -22.29 -14.25
C PRO A 125 26.65 -23.34 -13.55
N GLU A 126 26.97 -23.70 -12.32
CA GLU A 126 26.22 -24.66 -11.49
C GLU A 126 25.08 -24.00 -10.69
N CYS A 127 24.84 -22.69 -10.85
CA CYS A 127 23.83 -21.97 -10.08
C CYS A 127 22.44 -22.65 -10.17
N LEU A 128 22.01 -23.00 -11.38
CA LEU A 128 20.70 -23.62 -11.61
C LEU A 128 20.57 -24.99 -10.95
N SER A 129 21.56 -25.86 -11.11
CA SER A 129 21.55 -27.19 -10.50
C SER A 129 21.58 -27.12 -8.97
N LYS A 130 22.33 -26.16 -8.41
CA LYS A 130 22.35 -25.92 -6.95
C LYS A 130 21.03 -25.34 -6.43
N CYS A 131 20.37 -24.47 -7.18
CA CYS A 131 19.03 -24.00 -6.83
C CYS A 131 18.00 -25.14 -6.82
N GLN A 132 18.05 -26.04 -7.82
CA GLN A 132 17.19 -27.23 -7.84
C GLN A 132 17.47 -28.14 -6.64
N LEU A 133 18.75 -28.40 -6.34
CA LEU A 133 19.15 -29.20 -5.17
C LEU A 133 18.62 -28.61 -3.85
N LEU A 134 18.73 -27.28 -3.66
CA LEU A 134 18.21 -26.59 -2.48
C LEU A 134 16.69 -26.67 -2.37
N LEU A 135 15.97 -26.65 -3.50
CA LEU A 135 14.51 -26.76 -3.51
C LEU A 135 14.05 -28.20 -3.22
N GLU A 136 14.72 -29.21 -3.75
CA GLU A 136 14.33 -30.61 -3.60
C GLU A 136 14.82 -31.24 -2.29
N GLN A 137 16.03 -30.89 -1.84
CA GLN A 137 16.71 -31.57 -0.73
C GLN A 137 17.01 -30.65 0.46
N GLY A 138 16.74 -29.34 0.34
CA GLY A 138 16.96 -28.40 1.42
C GLY A 138 16.12 -28.74 2.66
N THR A 139 16.76 -28.74 3.82
CA THR A 139 16.14 -29.12 5.10
C THR A 139 15.38 -27.96 5.77
N THR A 140 15.54 -26.73 5.27
CA THR A 140 14.96 -25.52 5.86
C THR A 140 14.25 -24.66 4.82
N SER A 141 13.25 -23.88 5.26
CA SER A 141 12.58 -22.89 4.38
C SER A 141 13.52 -21.76 3.93
N TYR A 142 14.58 -21.49 4.69
CA TYR A 142 15.61 -20.53 4.28
C TYR A 142 16.49 -21.05 3.15
N ALA A 143 16.74 -22.36 3.05
CA ALA A 143 17.41 -22.97 1.91
C ALA A 143 16.62 -22.77 0.60
N GLN A 144 15.30 -22.98 0.67
CA GLN A 144 14.40 -22.75 -0.46
C GLN A 144 14.29 -21.26 -0.81
N LEU A 145 14.30 -20.38 0.20
CA LEU A 145 14.34 -18.93 -0.01
C LEU A 145 15.66 -18.47 -0.65
N LEU A 146 16.80 -19.05 -0.27
CA LEU A 146 18.08 -18.78 -0.91
C LEU A 146 18.03 -19.18 -2.39
N ALA A 147 17.48 -20.36 -2.71
CA ALA A 147 17.30 -20.79 -4.09
C ALA A 147 16.41 -19.81 -4.89
N ALA A 148 15.27 -19.37 -4.33
CA ALA A 148 14.43 -18.36 -4.95
C ALA A 148 15.16 -17.03 -5.16
N THR A 149 15.99 -16.61 -4.20
CA THR A 149 16.81 -15.39 -4.27
C THR A 149 17.88 -15.50 -5.37
N CYS A 150 18.60 -16.63 -5.44
CA CYS A 150 19.55 -16.92 -6.52
C CYS A 150 18.87 -16.86 -7.88
N LEU A 151 17.73 -17.52 -8.03
CA LEU A 151 16.96 -17.53 -9.29
C LEU A 151 16.50 -16.11 -9.67
N SER A 152 15.99 -15.31 -8.71
CA SER A 152 15.60 -13.91 -8.95
C SER A 152 16.78 -13.06 -9.43
N LYS A 153 17.95 -13.20 -8.81
CA LYS A 153 19.16 -12.46 -9.24
C LYS A 153 19.67 -12.94 -10.59
N LEU A 154 19.60 -14.25 -10.84
CA LEU A 154 20.04 -14.88 -12.09
C LEU A 154 19.24 -14.38 -13.30
N ILE A 155 17.91 -14.25 -13.17
CA ILE A 155 17.05 -13.76 -14.26
C ILE A 155 17.19 -12.25 -14.52
N SER A 156 17.61 -11.49 -13.51
CA SER A 156 17.72 -10.02 -13.55
C SER A 156 19.07 -9.54 -14.06
N ARG A 157 19.96 -10.45 -14.48
CA ARG A 157 21.27 -10.12 -15.03
C ARG A 157 21.19 -9.20 -16.24
N VAL A 158 22.27 -8.42 -16.42
CA VAL A 158 22.48 -7.55 -17.59
C VAL A 158 22.44 -8.38 -18.88
N SER A 159 23.12 -9.53 -18.89
CA SER A 159 23.01 -10.51 -19.96
C SER A 159 21.88 -11.50 -19.65
N PRO A 160 20.75 -11.46 -20.38
CA PRO A 160 19.62 -12.33 -20.11
C PRO A 160 19.95 -13.78 -20.46
N LEU A 161 19.42 -14.72 -19.67
CA LEU A 161 19.49 -16.14 -19.98
C LEU A 161 18.77 -16.46 -21.32
N PRO A 162 19.18 -17.53 -22.02
CA PRO A 162 18.47 -18.04 -23.18
C PRO A 162 16.96 -18.24 -22.90
N ILE A 163 16.13 -18.05 -23.92
CA ILE A 163 14.67 -18.15 -23.81
C ILE A 163 14.27 -19.52 -23.24
N GLU A 164 14.85 -20.61 -23.75
CA GLU A 164 14.58 -21.98 -23.30
C GLU A 164 14.84 -22.15 -21.80
N GLN A 165 16.01 -21.68 -21.31
CA GLN A 165 16.35 -21.78 -19.88
C GLN A 165 15.36 -21.00 -19.00
N ARG A 166 14.89 -19.82 -19.45
CA ARG A 166 13.87 -19.06 -18.70
C ARG A 166 12.52 -19.76 -18.67
N ILE A 167 12.15 -20.44 -19.76
CA ILE A 167 10.94 -21.27 -19.82
C ILE A 167 11.08 -22.47 -18.86
N ASP A 168 12.22 -23.14 -18.87
CA ASP A 168 12.51 -24.28 -18.00
C ASP A 168 12.44 -23.89 -16.52
N ILE A 169 13.07 -22.76 -16.15
CA ILE A 169 13.02 -22.22 -14.77
C ILE A 169 11.57 -21.92 -14.37
N ARG A 170 10.81 -21.21 -15.22
CA ARG A 170 9.40 -20.87 -14.94
C ARG A 170 8.56 -22.13 -14.75
N ASN A 171 8.65 -23.09 -15.66
CA ASN A 171 7.86 -24.31 -15.63
C ASN A 171 8.25 -25.20 -14.44
N TYR A 172 9.54 -25.28 -14.11
CA TYR A 172 10.04 -25.97 -12.93
C TYR A 172 9.44 -25.36 -11.66
N ILE A 173 9.50 -24.03 -11.49
CA ILE A 173 8.95 -23.37 -10.30
C ILE A 173 7.44 -23.59 -10.20
N LEU A 174 6.70 -23.47 -11.31
CA LEU A 174 5.25 -23.73 -11.35
C LEU A 174 4.93 -25.16 -10.88
N ASN A 175 5.63 -26.16 -11.43
CA ASN A 175 5.44 -27.56 -11.03
C ASN A 175 5.84 -27.80 -9.58
N TYR A 176 6.89 -27.13 -9.11
CA TYR A 176 7.37 -27.24 -7.74
C TYR A 176 6.33 -26.70 -6.74
N VAL A 177 5.81 -25.47 -6.94
CA VAL A 177 4.77 -24.92 -6.06
C VAL A 177 3.43 -25.66 -6.17
N ALA A 178 3.12 -26.25 -7.32
CA ALA A 178 1.96 -27.13 -7.48
C ALA A 178 2.11 -28.44 -6.69
N SER A 179 3.30 -29.05 -6.72
CA SER A 179 3.55 -30.32 -6.00
C SER A 179 3.72 -30.14 -4.50
N GLN A 180 4.09 -28.93 -4.04
CA GLN A 180 4.36 -28.61 -2.64
C GLN A 180 3.52 -27.42 -2.14
N PRO A 181 2.18 -27.52 -2.11
CA PRO A 181 1.31 -26.40 -1.73
C PRO A 181 1.42 -25.99 -0.25
N LYS A 182 2.12 -26.78 0.57
CA LYS A 182 2.33 -26.57 2.01
C LYS A 182 3.67 -25.91 2.36
N LEU A 183 4.43 -25.46 1.34
CA LEU A 183 5.64 -24.69 1.58
C LEU A 183 5.36 -23.45 2.43
N ALA A 184 6.38 -22.96 3.13
CA ALA A 184 6.25 -21.75 3.91
C ALA A 184 5.76 -20.59 3.02
N PRO A 185 4.78 -19.77 3.45
CA PRO A 185 4.16 -18.75 2.59
C PRO A 185 5.16 -17.78 1.96
N PHE A 186 6.21 -17.40 2.69
CA PHE A 186 7.27 -16.53 2.18
C PHE A 186 8.12 -17.16 1.08
N VAL A 187 8.29 -18.48 1.09
CA VAL A 187 8.99 -19.23 0.02
C VAL A 187 8.14 -19.27 -1.23
N ILE A 188 6.84 -19.59 -1.09
CA ILE A 188 5.88 -19.57 -2.21
C ILE A 188 5.87 -18.17 -2.84
N GLN A 189 5.77 -17.13 -2.03
CA GLN A 189 5.80 -15.73 -2.48
C GLN A 189 7.09 -15.40 -3.26
N ALA A 190 8.26 -15.77 -2.73
CA ALA A 190 9.54 -15.50 -3.39
C ALA A 190 9.68 -16.25 -4.72
N LEU A 191 9.22 -17.49 -4.80
CA LEU A 191 9.22 -18.29 -6.04
C LEU A 191 8.26 -17.72 -7.08
N ILE A 192 7.07 -17.29 -6.66
CA ILE A 192 6.09 -16.65 -7.55
C ILE A 192 6.62 -15.32 -8.09
N GLN A 193 7.38 -14.55 -7.29
CA GLN A 193 8.07 -13.34 -7.75
C GLN A 193 9.02 -13.62 -8.91
N VAL A 194 9.76 -14.74 -8.87
CA VAL A 194 10.62 -15.16 -9.98
C VAL A 194 9.78 -15.43 -11.23
N ILE A 195 8.64 -16.13 -11.11
CA ILE A 195 7.71 -16.38 -12.22
C ILE A 195 7.20 -15.07 -12.83
N ALA A 196 6.77 -14.12 -12.00
CA ALA A 196 6.25 -12.83 -12.44
C ALA A 196 7.32 -12.01 -13.18
N LYS A 197 8.55 -11.96 -12.64
CA LYS A 197 9.69 -11.30 -13.28
C LYS A 197 10.06 -11.92 -14.62
N ILE A 198 10.19 -13.25 -14.69
CA ILE A 198 10.45 -13.96 -15.96
C ILE A 198 9.38 -13.60 -17.00
N THR A 199 8.10 -13.61 -16.59
CA THR A 199 6.97 -13.31 -17.47
C THR A 199 7.02 -11.89 -18.01
N LYS A 200 7.28 -10.89 -17.16
CA LYS A 200 7.45 -9.48 -17.57
C LYS A 200 8.62 -9.30 -18.52
N LEU A 201 9.77 -9.90 -18.20
CA LEU A 201 10.98 -9.80 -19.03
C LEU A 201 10.78 -10.42 -20.41
N GLY A 202 10.07 -11.55 -20.48
CA GLY A 202 9.75 -12.29 -21.70
C GLY A 202 8.44 -11.87 -22.39
N TRP A 203 7.75 -10.82 -21.95
CA TRP A 203 6.37 -10.51 -22.36
C TRP A 203 6.13 -10.40 -23.88
N PHE A 204 7.16 -10.01 -24.64
CA PHE A 204 7.12 -9.89 -26.10
C PHE A 204 7.99 -10.92 -26.83
N GLU A 205 8.56 -11.89 -26.13
CA GLU A 205 9.38 -12.92 -26.75
C GLU A 205 8.50 -13.96 -27.43
N ILE A 206 8.90 -14.31 -28.66
CA ILE A 206 8.17 -15.22 -29.53
C ILE A 206 9.02 -16.47 -29.74
N GLN A 207 8.39 -17.63 -29.58
CA GLN A 207 8.98 -18.93 -29.90
C GLN A 207 7.91 -19.73 -30.63
N LYS A 208 8.26 -20.34 -31.77
CA LYS A 208 7.31 -21.09 -32.61
C LYS A 208 6.02 -20.29 -32.90
N ASP A 209 6.18 -19.01 -33.25
CA ASP A 209 5.10 -18.06 -33.59
C ASP A 209 4.09 -17.75 -32.47
N GLN A 210 4.42 -18.06 -31.21
CA GLN A 210 3.59 -17.76 -30.05
C GLN A 210 4.32 -16.93 -28.99
N PHE A 211 3.58 -16.09 -28.28
CA PHE A 211 4.09 -15.37 -27.10
C PHE A 211 4.16 -16.31 -25.89
N VAL A 212 5.21 -17.14 -25.86
CA VAL A 212 5.36 -18.26 -24.91
C VAL A 212 5.25 -17.88 -23.43
N PHE A 213 5.60 -16.64 -23.06
CA PHE A 213 5.48 -16.16 -21.68
C PHE A 213 4.06 -15.75 -21.28
N ARG A 214 3.17 -15.46 -22.24
CA ARG A 214 1.77 -15.08 -21.97
C ARG A 214 0.87 -16.26 -21.63
N GLU A 215 1.29 -17.48 -21.97
CA GLU A 215 0.60 -18.74 -21.65
C GLU A 215 0.45 -18.99 -20.14
N ILE A 216 1.18 -18.24 -19.30
CA ILE A 216 1.07 -18.31 -17.83
C ILE A 216 -0.38 -18.19 -17.34
N ILE A 217 -1.22 -17.41 -18.01
CA ILE A 217 -2.62 -17.25 -17.63
C ILE A 217 -3.40 -18.56 -17.81
N ALA A 218 -3.10 -19.33 -18.85
CA ALA A 218 -3.71 -20.65 -19.08
C ALA A 218 -3.22 -21.68 -18.06
N ASP A 219 -1.94 -21.64 -17.68
CA ASP A 219 -1.41 -22.53 -16.64
C ASP A 219 -1.99 -22.22 -15.26
N VAL A 220 -2.14 -20.94 -14.90
CA VAL A 220 -2.74 -20.53 -13.62
C VAL A 220 -4.20 -20.96 -13.51
N LYS A 221 -4.97 -21.00 -14.61
CA LYS A 221 -6.35 -21.53 -14.57
C LYS A 221 -6.43 -22.97 -14.05
N LYS A 222 -5.39 -23.79 -14.24
CA LYS A 222 -5.34 -25.16 -13.71
C LYS A 222 -5.22 -25.16 -12.18
N PHE A 223 -4.48 -24.22 -11.60
CA PHE A 223 -4.39 -24.05 -10.14
C PHE A 223 -5.74 -23.69 -9.53
N LEU A 224 -6.50 -22.81 -10.20
CA LEU A 224 -7.81 -22.35 -9.73
C LEU A 224 -8.87 -23.46 -9.71
N GLN A 225 -8.68 -24.51 -10.52
CA GLN A 225 -9.56 -25.69 -10.57
C GLN A 225 -9.13 -26.79 -9.57
N GLY A 226 -8.03 -26.59 -8.84
CA GLY A 226 -7.49 -27.54 -7.88
C GLY A 226 -8.13 -27.44 -6.48
N THR A 227 -7.36 -27.81 -5.45
CA THR A 227 -7.78 -27.63 -4.05
C THR A 227 -7.76 -26.15 -3.65
N VAL A 228 -8.27 -25.83 -2.46
CA VAL A 228 -8.25 -24.45 -1.93
C VAL A 228 -6.82 -23.90 -1.87
N GLU A 229 -5.84 -24.71 -1.47
CA GLU A 229 -4.43 -24.32 -1.43
C GLU A 229 -3.87 -24.02 -2.83
N HIS A 230 -4.22 -24.84 -3.82
CA HIS A 230 -3.83 -24.57 -5.21
C HIS A 230 -4.49 -23.30 -5.74
N CYS A 231 -5.77 -23.09 -5.42
CA CYS A 231 -6.49 -21.88 -5.81
C CYS A 231 -5.84 -20.63 -5.20
N ILE A 232 -5.47 -20.67 -3.91
CA ILE A 232 -4.71 -19.61 -3.24
C ILE A 232 -3.41 -19.31 -3.98
N ILE A 233 -2.62 -20.34 -4.33
CA ILE A 233 -1.37 -20.18 -5.09
C ILE A 233 -1.65 -19.54 -6.45
N GLY A 234 -2.67 -20.00 -7.18
CA GLY A 234 -3.07 -19.43 -8.47
C GLY A 234 -3.41 -17.95 -8.36
N VAL A 235 -4.16 -17.56 -7.32
CA VAL A 235 -4.51 -16.14 -7.05
C VAL A 235 -3.26 -15.33 -6.70
N ILE A 236 -2.33 -15.87 -5.91
CA ILE A 236 -1.05 -15.20 -5.59
C ILE A 236 -0.23 -14.99 -6.87
N ILE A 237 -0.18 -15.97 -7.79
CA ILE A 237 0.50 -15.81 -9.08
C ILE A 237 -0.09 -14.65 -9.88
N LEU A 238 -1.43 -14.57 -10.02
CA LEU A 238 -2.08 -13.47 -10.74
C LEU A 238 -1.83 -12.12 -10.05
N SER A 239 -1.83 -12.11 -8.72
CA SER A 239 -1.61 -10.91 -7.90
C SER A 239 -0.20 -10.37 -8.10
N GLU A 240 0.81 -11.23 -7.96
CA GLU A 240 2.21 -10.83 -8.14
C GLU A 240 2.50 -10.47 -9.60
N LEU A 241 1.92 -11.19 -10.57
CA LEU A 241 2.04 -10.84 -11.98
C LEU A 241 1.48 -9.44 -12.26
N THR A 242 0.31 -9.12 -11.70
CA THR A 242 -0.33 -7.80 -11.86
C THR A 242 0.54 -6.69 -11.27
N GLN A 243 1.09 -6.90 -10.07
CA GLN A 243 1.98 -5.94 -9.42
C GLN A 243 3.30 -5.77 -10.18
N GLU A 244 3.93 -6.87 -10.59
CA GLU A 244 5.20 -6.85 -11.32
C GLU A 244 5.02 -6.15 -12.66
N MET A 245 3.93 -6.39 -13.39
CA MET A 245 3.61 -5.67 -14.63
C MET A 245 3.42 -4.16 -14.43
N ASN A 246 2.94 -3.74 -13.26
CA ASN A 246 2.74 -2.35 -12.89
C ASN A 246 4.00 -1.68 -12.31
N LEU A 247 5.00 -2.47 -11.90
CA LEU A 247 6.21 -1.97 -11.25
C LEU A 247 7.14 -1.31 -12.27
N VAL A 248 7.37 0.00 -12.12
CA VAL A 248 8.35 0.75 -12.92
C VAL A 248 9.76 0.37 -12.50
N ASP A 249 10.52 -0.23 -13.41
CA ASP A 249 11.94 -0.50 -13.21
C ASP A 249 12.76 0.71 -13.69
N TYR A 250 13.23 1.54 -12.76
CA TYR A 250 14.03 2.73 -13.04
C TYR A 250 15.44 2.41 -13.59
N SER A 251 15.90 1.16 -13.49
CA SER A 251 17.16 0.74 -14.10
C SER A 251 17.05 0.52 -15.61
N ARG A 252 15.81 0.48 -16.14
CA ARG A 252 15.53 0.21 -17.56
C ARG A 252 14.82 1.39 -18.23
N PRO A 253 14.90 1.50 -19.57
CA PRO A 253 14.18 2.55 -20.28
C PRO A 253 12.66 2.49 -20.02
N SER A 254 12.11 3.58 -19.48
CA SER A 254 10.67 3.73 -19.15
C SER A 254 9.74 3.37 -20.32
N ALA A 255 10.15 3.62 -21.57
CA ALA A 255 9.38 3.26 -22.76
C ALA A 255 9.12 1.75 -22.90
N LYS A 256 10.09 0.89 -22.54
CA LYS A 256 9.92 -0.56 -22.59
C LYS A 256 8.92 -1.03 -21.53
N HIS A 257 9.03 -0.50 -20.32
CA HIS A 257 8.08 -0.78 -19.24
C HIS A 257 6.65 -0.37 -19.64
N ARG A 258 6.45 0.88 -20.09
CA ARG A 258 5.13 1.37 -20.53
C ARG A 258 4.52 0.49 -21.63
N LYS A 259 5.33 0.03 -22.59
CA LYS A 259 4.86 -0.87 -23.66
C LYS A 259 4.37 -2.22 -23.12
N ILE A 260 5.09 -2.80 -22.15
CA ILE A 260 4.70 -4.05 -21.49
C ILE A 260 3.42 -3.85 -20.68
N ALA A 261 3.39 -2.86 -19.79
CA ALA A 261 2.24 -2.55 -18.94
C ALA A 261 0.97 -2.28 -19.76
N THR A 262 1.08 -1.47 -20.82
CA THR A 262 -0.02 -1.20 -21.77
C THR A 262 -0.51 -2.48 -22.43
N SER A 263 0.39 -3.32 -22.94
CA SER A 263 0.01 -4.59 -23.56
C SER A 263 -0.66 -5.54 -22.57
N PHE A 264 -0.18 -5.64 -21.33
CA PHE A 264 -0.77 -6.48 -20.28
C PHE A 264 -2.17 -5.99 -19.89
N ARG A 265 -2.34 -4.68 -19.70
CA ARG A 265 -3.62 -4.03 -19.46
C ARG A 265 -4.67 -4.39 -20.53
N ASP A 266 -4.26 -4.33 -21.79
CA ASP A 266 -5.17 -4.50 -22.94
C ASP A 266 -5.47 -5.97 -23.26
N THR A 267 -4.59 -6.91 -22.88
CA THR A 267 -4.70 -8.33 -23.28
C THR A 267 -5.02 -9.30 -22.15
N SER A 268 -4.76 -8.96 -20.88
CA SER A 268 -4.90 -9.93 -19.78
C SER A 268 -5.52 -9.36 -18.51
N LEU A 269 -5.24 -8.11 -18.15
CA LEU A 269 -5.66 -7.54 -16.86
C LEU A 269 -7.18 -7.54 -16.67
N LYS A 270 -7.95 -7.26 -17.73
CA LYS A 270 -9.43 -7.32 -17.68
C LYS A 270 -9.92 -8.71 -17.28
N ASP A 271 -9.37 -9.74 -17.91
CA ASP A 271 -9.79 -11.12 -17.70
C ASP A 271 -9.43 -11.60 -16.30
N ILE A 272 -8.28 -11.14 -15.78
CA ILE A 272 -7.87 -11.37 -14.40
C ILE A 272 -8.87 -10.76 -13.41
N LEU A 273 -9.31 -9.51 -13.63
CA LEU A 273 -10.32 -8.89 -12.78
C LEU A 273 -11.66 -9.65 -12.82
N VAL A 274 -12.13 -10.02 -14.02
CA VAL A 274 -13.39 -10.78 -14.18
C VAL A 274 -13.31 -12.14 -13.48
N LEU A 275 -12.18 -12.82 -13.60
CA LEU A 275 -11.91 -14.08 -12.91
C LEU A 275 -11.92 -13.92 -11.39
N ALA A 276 -11.24 -12.89 -10.86
CA ALA A 276 -11.23 -12.60 -9.43
C ALA A 276 -12.64 -12.29 -8.89
N CYS A 277 -13.43 -11.49 -9.60
CA CYS A 277 -14.83 -11.24 -9.23
C CYS A 277 -15.67 -12.52 -9.27
N SER A 278 -15.42 -13.42 -10.24
CA SER A 278 -16.13 -14.71 -10.33
C SER A 278 -15.80 -15.62 -9.16
N LEU A 279 -14.54 -15.69 -8.74
CA LEU A 279 -14.12 -16.43 -7.55
C LEU A 279 -14.80 -15.88 -6.28
N LEU A 280 -14.92 -14.57 -6.12
CA LEU A 280 -15.64 -13.97 -4.97
C LEU A 280 -17.14 -14.33 -5.00
N LYS A 281 -17.77 -14.31 -6.18
CA LYS A 281 -19.17 -14.72 -6.34
C LYS A 281 -19.37 -16.18 -5.95
N GLU A 282 -18.47 -17.08 -6.36
CA GLU A 282 -18.50 -18.50 -5.99
C GLU A 282 -18.32 -18.72 -4.48
N VAL A 283 -17.42 -17.95 -3.85
CA VAL A 283 -17.21 -18.03 -2.40
C VAL A 283 -18.45 -17.58 -1.63
N LEU A 284 -19.16 -16.55 -2.09
CA LEU A 284 -20.42 -16.10 -1.48
C LEU A 284 -21.63 -16.99 -1.80
N ALA A 285 -21.58 -17.79 -2.86
CA ALA A 285 -22.69 -18.67 -3.23
C ALA A 285 -22.91 -19.79 -2.20
N LYS A 286 -21.90 -20.07 -1.36
CA LYS A 286 -21.98 -21.02 -0.25
C LYS A 286 -22.01 -20.24 1.07
N PRO A 287 -22.65 -20.78 2.14
CA PRO A 287 -22.55 -20.16 3.46
C PRO A 287 -21.07 -20.03 3.86
N LEU A 288 -20.63 -18.79 4.08
CA LEU A 288 -19.25 -18.48 4.45
C LEU A 288 -18.89 -19.21 5.75
N ASN A 289 -17.94 -20.14 5.69
CA ASN A 289 -17.37 -20.71 6.90
C ASN A 289 -16.26 -19.79 7.39
N LEU A 290 -16.64 -18.76 8.13
CA LEU A 290 -15.68 -17.81 8.72
C LEU A 290 -14.76 -18.44 9.78
N GLN A 291 -14.86 -19.73 10.08
CA GLN A 291 -13.89 -20.44 10.93
C GLN A 291 -12.79 -21.13 10.11
N ASP A 292 -12.99 -21.31 8.80
CA ASP A 292 -12.01 -21.92 7.91
C ASP A 292 -10.93 -20.90 7.52
N GLN A 293 -9.73 -21.09 8.07
CA GLN A 293 -8.57 -20.22 7.82
C GLN A 293 -8.12 -20.25 6.36
N GLY A 294 -8.30 -21.37 5.65
CA GLY A 294 -8.03 -21.50 4.22
C GLY A 294 -9.01 -20.68 3.40
N GLN A 295 -10.31 -20.75 3.72
CA GLN A 295 -11.33 -19.93 3.05
C GLN A 295 -11.10 -18.43 3.29
N GLN A 296 -10.78 -18.02 4.53
CA GLN A 296 -10.44 -16.63 4.82
C GLN A 296 -9.21 -16.15 4.03
N ASN A 297 -8.15 -16.97 3.97
CA ASN A 297 -6.96 -16.62 3.21
C ASN A 297 -7.27 -16.51 1.70
N LEU A 298 -8.07 -17.42 1.15
CA LEU A 298 -8.52 -17.32 -0.24
C LEU A 298 -9.25 -15.99 -0.50
N VAL A 299 -10.23 -15.63 0.32
CA VAL A 299 -10.95 -14.35 0.19
C VAL A 299 -9.99 -13.16 0.28
N MET A 300 -9.05 -13.19 1.23
CA MET A 300 -8.04 -12.16 1.38
C MET A 300 -7.19 -11.99 0.10
N GLN A 301 -6.68 -13.09 -0.46
CA GLN A 301 -5.85 -13.04 -1.66
C GLN A 301 -6.65 -12.59 -2.88
N VAL A 302 -7.91 -13.01 -3.01
CA VAL A 302 -8.76 -12.60 -4.14
C VAL A 302 -9.13 -11.11 -4.05
N LEU A 303 -9.45 -10.60 -2.85
CA LEU A 303 -9.68 -9.15 -2.66
C LEU A 303 -8.42 -8.33 -2.96
N LYS A 304 -7.24 -8.78 -2.53
CA LYS A 304 -5.96 -8.15 -2.88
C LYS A 304 -5.72 -8.16 -4.40
N LEU A 305 -6.06 -9.24 -5.08
CA LEU A 305 -5.97 -9.33 -6.54
C LEU A 305 -6.91 -8.32 -7.23
N VAL A 306 -8.17 -8.23 -6.80
CA VAL A 306 -9.10 -7.21 -7.31
C VAL A 306 -8.53 -5.81 -7.11
N LEU A 307 -8.05 -5.50 -5.90
CA LEU A 307 -7.48 -4.21 -5.58
C LEU A 307 -6.26 -3.88 -6.44
N ASN A 308 -5.35 -4.84 -6.65
CA ASN A 308 -4.21 -4.69 -7.55
C ASN A 308 -4.63 -4.41 -9.00
N CYS A 309 -5.72 -5.03 -9.46
CA CYS A 309 -6.25 -4.75 -10.80
C CYS A 309 -6.83 -3.35 -10.90
N LEU A 310 -7.55 -2.88 -9.88
CA LEU A 310 -8.16 -1.55 -9.86
C LEU A 310 -7.15 -0.42 -9.63
N ASN A 311 -6.03 -0.71 -8.96
CA ASN A 311 -4.92 0.22 -8.70
C ASN A 311 -3.84 0.22 -9.79
N PHE A 312 -4.04 -0.53 -10.87
CA PHE A 312 -3.08 -0.56 -11.98
C PHE A 312 -2.89 0.84 -12.58
N ASP A 313 -1.67 1.21 -12.99
CA ASP A 313 -1.43 2.49 -13.66
C ASP A 313 -1.91 2.40 -15.12
N PHE A 314 -3.17 2.79 -15.33
CA PHE A 314 -3.80 2.73 -16.64
C PHE A 314 -3.26 3.78 -17.63
N ILE A 315 -2.58 4.83 -17.17
CA ILE A 315 -2.16 5.97 -18.00
C ILE A 315 -0.64 5.97 -18.23
N GLY A 316 0.14 5.37 -17.33
CA GLY A 316 1.59 5.46 -17.33
C GLY A 316 2.09 6.74 -16.65
N SER A 317 1.31 7.30 -15.72
CA SER A 317 1.59 8.54 -15.00
C SER A 317 2.06 8.33 -13.56
N SER A 318 2.24 7.09 -13.08
CA SER A 318 2.66 6.78 -11.72
C SER A 318 4.16 7.03 -11.48
N ALA A 319 4.62 8.25 -11.73
CA ALA A 319 5.97 8.70 -11.40
C ALA A 319 6.01 9.55 -10.11
N ASP A 320 4.85 9.88 -9.54
CA ASP A 320 4.76 10.80 -8.41
C ASP A 320 4.02 10.17 -7.23
N GLU A 321 4.77 9.66 -6.25
CA GLU A 321 4.23 9.17 -4.97
C GLU A 321 3.64 10.32 -4.11
N SER A 322 3.81 11.59 -4.52
CA SER A 322 3.19 12.76 -3.86
C SER A 322 1.79 13.12 -4.42
N ALA A 323 1.26 12.35 -5.36
CA ALA A 323 -0.04 12.60 -5.96
C ALA A 323 -1.19 12.54 -4.93
N ASP A 324 -2.13 13.50 -5.02
CA ASP A 324 -3.32 13.61 -4.17
C ASP A 324 -4.07 12.27 -4.07
N ASP A 325 -4.24 11.73 -2.84
CA ASP A 325 -5.02 10.51 -2.55
C ASP A 325 -6.53 10.68 -2.80
N LEU A 326 -6.94 11.67 -3.60
CA LEU A 326 -8.30 11.87 -4.09
C LEU A 326 -8.43 11.84 -5.62
N CYS A 327 -7.39 11.42 -6.35
CA CYS A 327 -7.34 11.36 -7.81
C CYS A 327 -8.29 10.33 -8.45
N THR A 328 -9.01 10.69 -9.51
CA THR A 328 -9.84 9.74 -10.26
C THR A 328 -9.02 8.73 -11.06
N VAL A 329 -9.48 7.47 -11.11
CA VAL A 329 -8.85 6.38 -11.88
C VAL A 329 -9.41 6.36 -13.31
N GLN A 330 -8.52 6.31 -14.31
CA GLN A 330 -8.90 6.29 -15.73
C GLN A 330 -8.94 4.86 -16.28
N ILE A 331 -9.99 4.12 -15.89
CA ILE A 331 -10.24 2.75 -16.36
C ILE A 331 -10.49 2.73 -17.89
N PRO A 332 -9.94 1.74 -18.64
CA PRO A 332 -10.23 1.56 -20.06
C PRO A 332 -11.72 1.38 -20.36
N THR A 333 -12.18 1.95 -21.47
CA THR A 333 -13.60 1.87 -21.89
C THR A 333 -14.09 0.44 -22.11
N THR A 334 -13.20 -0.48 -22.46
CA THR A 334 -13.51 -1.91 -22.60
C THR A 334 -13.95 -2.57 -21.30
N TRP A 335 -13.67 -1.97 -20.14
CA TRP A 335 -14.07 -2.49 -18.83
C TRP A 335 -15.43 -1.95 -18.38
N ARG A 336 -15.99 -0.93 -19.06
CA ARG A 336 -17.24 -0.26 -18.68
C ARG A 336 -18.37 -1.23 -18.35
N THR A 337 -18.48 -2.35 -19.07
CA THR A 337 -19.52 -3.36 -18.84
C THR A 337 -19.46 -3.95 -17.42
N ILE A 338 -18.27 -4.18 -16.88
CA ILE A 338 -18.06 -4.76 -15.53
C ILE A 338 -18.66 -3.83 -14.46
N PHE A 339 -18.52 -2.51 -14.64
CA PHE A 339 -18.99 -1.50 -13.70
C PHE A 339 -20.50 -1.24 -13.83
N LEU A 340 -21.09 -1.53 -14.99
CA LEU A 340 -22.52 -1.34 -15.23
C LEU A 340 -23.37 -2.53 -14.77
N GLU A 341 -22.76 -3.70 -14.57
CA GLU A 341 -23.41 -4.86 -13.95
C GLU A 341 -23.79 -4.51 -12.49
N PRO A 342 -25.11 -4.46 -12.16
CA PRO A 342 -25.56 -4.14 -10.80
C PRO A 342 -24.95 -5.06 -9.75
N GLU A 343 -24.76 -6.34 -10.10
CA GLU A 343 -24.23 -7.38 -9.24
C GLU A 343 -22.78 -7.11 -8.82
N THR A 344 -22.03 -6.30 -9.56
CA THR A 344 -20.64 -5.99 -9.23
C THR A 344 -20.54 -5.16 -7.96
N LEU A 345 -21.25 -4.03 -7.87
CA LEU A 345 -21.21 -3.21 -6.64
C LEU A 345 -21.89 -3.94 -5.47
N ASP A 346 -23.01 -4.62 -5.74
CA ASP A 346 -23.73 -5.38 -4.72
C ASP A 346 -22.84 -6.48 -4.10
N LEU A 347 -21.99 -7.13 -4.91
CA LEU A 347 -21.00 -8.10 -4.42
C LEU A 347 -20.10 -7.49 -3.33
N PHE A 348 -19.47 -6.34 -3.57
CA PHE A 348 -18.53 -5.76 -2.61
C PHE A 348 -19.22 -5.17 -1.38
N PHE A 349 -20.42 -4.59 -1.51
CA PHE A 349 -21.21 -4.18 -0.35
C PHE A 349 -21.64 -5.40 0.49
N ASN A 350 -22.05 -6.51 -0.14
CA ASN A 350 -22.39 -7.73 0.58
C ASN A 350 -21.17 -8.35 1.27
N LEU A 351 -19.99 -8.34 0.62
CA LEU A 351 -18.73 -8.77 1.22
C LEU A 351 -18.41 -7.94 2.47
N TYR A 352 -18.49 -6.60 2.39
CA TYR A 352 -18.25 -5.73 3.54
C TYR A 352 -19.13 -6.11 4.76
N HIS A 353 -20.42 -6.36 4.54
CA HIS A 353 -21.34 -6.71 5.63
C HIS A 353 -21.23 -8.15 6.14
N SER A 354 -20.66 -9.06 5.36
CA SER A 354 -20.61 -10.49 5.69
C SER A 354 -19.25 -10.95 6.23
N LEU A 355 -18.20 -10.14 6.04
CA LEU A 355 -16.82 -10.51 6.34
C LEU A 355 -16.33 -9.92 7.67
N PRO A 356 -15.34 -10.56 8.33
CA PRO A 356 -14.69 -10.02 9.51
C PRO A 356 -13.84 -8.76 9.19
N PRO A 357 -13.49 -7.93 10.19
CA PRO A 357 -12.91 -6.60 9.99
C PRO A 357 -11.72 -6.51 9.02
N LEU A 358 -10.76 -7.44 9.10
CA LEU A 358 -9.59 -7.44 8.21
C LEU A 358 -9.97 -7.62 6.73
N LEU A 359 -10.97 -8.45 6.45
CA LEU A 359 -11.43 -8.76 5.10
C LEU A 359 -12.47 -7.74 4.61
N SER A 360 -13.33 -7.25 5.50
CA SER A 360 -14.28 -6.17 5.19
C SER A 360 -13.55 -4.88 4.83
N GLN A 361 -12.40 -4.60 5.44
CA GLN A 361 -11.57 -3.45 5.10
C GLN A 361 -11.10 -3.53 3.65
N LEU A 362 -10.61 -4.70 3.20
CA LEU A 362 -10.19 -4.91 1.81
C LEU A 362 -11.37 -4.79 0.82
N ALA A 363 -12.55 -5.28 1.20
CA ALA A 363 -13.76 -5.10 0.39
C ALA A 363 -14.11 -3.61 0.26
N LEU A 364 -13.95 -2.84 1.33
CA LEU A 364 -14.18 -1.40 1.31
C LEU A 364 -13.12 -0.65 0.51
N SER A 365 -11.84 -1.05 0.57
CA SER A 365 -10.80 -0.52 -0.32
C SER A 365 -11.10 -0.77 -1.80
N CYS A 366 -11.71 -1.91 -2.15
CA CYS A 366 -12.19 -2.13 -3.51
C CYS A 366 -13.31 -1.14 -3.86
N LEU A 367 -14.28 -0.90 -2.96
CA LEU A 367 -15.35 0.09 -3.14
C LEU A 367 -14.82 1.52 -3.32
N VAL A 368 -13.75 1.89 -2.59
CA VAL A 368 -13.03 3.16 -2.77
C VAL A 368 -12.55 3.31 -4.21
N GLN A 369 -11.97 2.26 -4.80
CA GLN A 369 -11.53 2.28 -6.20
C GLN A 369 -12.70 2.31 -7.20
N PHE A 370 -13.77 1.58 -6.92
CA PHE A 370 -15.00 1.65 -7.72
C PHE A 370 -15.62 3.06 -7.73
N ALA A 371 -15.64 3.77 -6.58
CA ALA A 371 -16.06 5.17 -6.52
C ALA A 371 -15.09 6.12 -7.21
N SER A 372 -13.80 5.79 -7.24
CA SER A 372 -12.76 6.61 -7.87
C SER A 372 -12.74 6.52 -9.40
N THR A 373 -13.48 5.57 -9.99
CA THR A 373 -13.54 5.40 -11.46
C THR A 373 -14.12 6.64 -12.14
N ARG A 374 -13.33 7.29 -12.99
CA ARG A 374 -13.67 8.59 -13.58
C ARG A 374 -15.05 8.55 -14.24
N ARG A 375 -15.92 9.47 -13.83
CA ARG A 375 -17.32 9.55 -14.28
C ARG A 375 -17.54 9.62 -15.80
N SER A 376 -16.53 10.07 -16.56
CA SER A 376 -16.58 10.13 -18.03
C SER A 376 -16.57 8.75 -18.69
N LEU A 377 -16.30 7.69 -17.94
CA LEU A 377 -16.46 6.32 -18.40
C LEU A 377 -17.92 6.02 -18.78
N PHE A 378 -18.89 6.67 -18.13
CA PHE A 378 -20.32 6.39 -18.23
C PHE A 378 -21.08 7.45 -19.04
N SER A 379 -22.12 7.02 -19.77
CA SER A 379 -23.10 7.96 -20.35
C SER A 379 -23.91 8.63 -19.23
N SER A 380 -24.64 9.71 -19.54
CA SER A 380 -25.44 10.42 -18.52
C SER A 380 -26.43 9.53 -17.76
N PRO A 381 -27.28 8.71 -18.41
CA PRO A 381 -28.21 7.84 -17.69
C PRO A 381 -27.51 6.71 -16.92
N GLU A 382 -26.47 6.12 -17.49
CA GLU A 382 -25.67 5.11 -16.79
C GLU A 382 -24.99 5.65 -15.54
N ARG A 383 -24.46 6.87 -15.64
CA ARG A 383 -23.81 7.55 -14.53
C ARG A 383 -24.78 7.81 -13.39
N ALA A 384 -25.99 8.24 -13.69
CA ALA A 384 -27.04 8.43 -12.68
C ALA A 384 -27.37 7.10 -11.98
N LYS A 385 -27.51 6.00 -12.74
CA LYS A 385 -27.75 4.65 -12.19
C LYS A 385 -26.59 4.18 -11.31
N TYR A 386 -25.35 4.30 -11.78
CA TYR A 386 -24.16 3.87 -11.05
C TYR A 386 -23.96 4.68 -9.76
N LEU A 387 -24.14 6.00 -9.82
CA LEU A 387 -24.11 6.87 -8.65
C LEU A 387 -25.20 6.51 -7.64
N GLY A 388 -26.42 6.24 -8.11
CA GLY A 388 -27.51 5.77 -7.25
C GLY A 388 -27.15 4.49 -6.48
N ASN A 389 -26.49 3.53 -7.13
CA ASN A 389 -26.03 2.30 -6.48
C ASN A 389 -24.95 2.56 -5.41
N LEU A 390 -24.00 3.47 -5.68
CA LEU A 390 -22.99 3.87 -4.69
C LEU A 390 -23.64 4.53 -3.47
N ILE A 391 -24.56 5.47 -3.68
CA ILE A 391 -25.29 6.18 -2.62
C ILE A 391 -26.16 5.22 -1.80
N LYS A 392 -26.82 4.25 -2.44
CA LYS A 392 -27.58 3.20 -1.75
C LYS A 392 -26.67 2.36 -0.84
N GLY A 393 -25.45 2.04 -1.29
CA GLY A 393 -24.47 1.33 -0.47
C GLY A 393 -23.95 2.17 0.70
N VAL A 394 -23.65 3.46 0.49
CA VAL A 394 -23.32 4.42 1.56
C VAL A 394 -24.42 4.45 2.62
N LYS A 395 -25.69 4.56 2.18
CA LYS A 395 -26.85 4.53 3.08
C LYS A 395 -26.86 3.28 3.95
N ARG A 396 -26.73 2.11 3.33
CA ARG A 396 -26.77 0.80 4.01
C ARG A 396 -25.67 0.67 5.09
N ILE A 397 -24.46 1.18 4.81
CA ILE A 397 -23.35 1.20 5.77
C ILE A 397 -23.67 2.14 6.95
N LEU A 398 -24.18 3.34 6.68
CA LEU A 398 -24.52 4.32 7.71
C LEU A 398 -25.72 3.92 8.57
N GLU A 399 -26.69 3.18 8.01
CA GLU A 399 -27.81 2.61 8.78
C GLU A 399 -27.38 1.47 9.70
N ASN A 400 -26.25 0.80 9.40
CA ASN A 400 -25.71 -0.30 10.19
C ASN A 400 -24.21 -0.07 10.49
N PRO A 401 -23.87 0.93 11.33
CA PRO A 401 -22.50 1.40 11.49
C PRO A 401 -21.60 0.49 12.33
N GLN A 402 -22.05 -0.72 12.71
CA GLN A 402 -21.28 -1.64 13.57
C GLN A 402 -19.89 -1.94 12.98
N GLY A 403 -19.77 -2.08 11.66
CA GLY A 403 -18.49 -2.32 10.99
C GLY A 403 -17.53 -1.13 11.05
N LEU A 404 -18.02 0.10 11.28
CA LEU A 404 -17.23 1.33 11.38
C LEU A 404 -16.60 1.54 12.77
N SER A 405 -16.88 0.66 13.74
CA SER A 405 -16.15 0.63 15.02
C SER A 405 -14.69 0.18 14.84
N ASN A 406 -14.38 -0.54 13.76
CA ASN A 406 -13.02 -0.91 13.41
C ASN A 406 -12.30 0.27 12.72
N PRO A 407 -11.09 0.68 13.17
CA PRO A 407 -10.38 1.82 12.61
C PRO A 407 -10.06 1.71 11.12
N GLY A 408 -9.75 0.51 10.62
CA GLY A 408 -9.45 0.28 9.20
C GLY A 408 -10.67 0.46 8.31
N ASN A 409 -11.81 -0.13 8.70
CA ASN A 409 -13.09 0.09 8.00
C ASN A 409 -13.50 1.56 8.05
N TYR A 410 -13.37 2.20 9.20
CA TYR A 410 -13.69 3.61 9.38
C TYR A 410 -12.87 4.50 8.43
N HIS A 411 -11.55 4.29 8.38
CA HIS A 411 -10.66 5.03 7.50
C HIS A 411 -11.03 4.87 6.02
N GLU A 412 -11.21 3.63 5.56
CA GLU A 412 -11.59 3.34 4.18
C GLU A 412 -12.99 3.90 3.83
N PHE A 413 -13.91 3.95 4.80
CA PHE A 413 -15.22 4.58 4.59
C PHE A 413 -15.12 6.09 4.43
N CYS A 414 -14.31 6.77 5.26
CA CYS A 414 -14.04 8.20 5.11
C CYS A 414 -13.42 8.50 3.73
N ARG A 415 -12.45 7.69 3.29
CA ARG A 415 -11.88 7.75 1.93
C ARG A 415 -12.96 7.57 0.87
N PHE A 416 -13.83 6.56 1.02
CA PHE A 416 -14.92 6.28 0.09
C PHE A 416 -15.85 7.49 -0.10
N LEU A 417 -16.27 8.13 1.00
CA LEU A 417 -17.11 9.33 0.95
C LEU A 417 -16.43 10.49 0.24
N ALA A 418 -15.15 10.76 0.56
CA ALA A 418 -14.39 11.81 -0.10
C ALA A 418 -14.25 11.55 -1.60
N ARG A 419 -13.88 10.33 -2.01
CA ARG A 419 -13.76 9.92 -3.43
C ARG A 419 -15.06 10.08 -4.20
N LEU A 420 -16.19 9.77 -3.57
CA LEU A 420 -17.51 9.95 -4.19
C LEU A 420 -17.74 11.41 -4.58
N LYS A 421 -17.43 12.36 -3.69
CA LYS A 421 -17.57 13.79 -4.02
C LYS A 421 -16.49 14.30 -4.98
N THR A 422 -15.27 13.79 -4.93
CA THR A 422 -14.22 14.26 -5.83
C THR A 422 -14.51 13.87 -7.28
N ASN A 423 -15.20 12.75 -7.49
CA ASN A 423 -15.55 12.27 -8.81
C ASN A 423 -16.90 12.81 -9.34
N TYR A 424 -17.95 12.87 -8.50
CA TYR A 424 -19.30 13.26 -8.92
C TYR A 424 -19.66 14.71 -8.55
N GLN A 425 -20.39 15.39 -9.44
CA GLN A 425 -20.80 16.77 -9.18
C GLN A 425 -21.94 16.83 -8.16
N LEU A 426 -21.98 17.90 -7.36
CA LEU A 426 -23.06 18.13 -6.40
C LEU A 426 -24.44 18.14 -7.08
N GLY A 427 -24.54 18.75 -8.26
CA GLY A 427 -25.79 18.77 -9.04
C GLY A 427 -26.29 17.38 -9.48
N GLU A 428 -25.43 16.35 -9.48
CA GLU A 428 -25.85 14.96 -9.74
C GLU A 428 -26.22 14.24 -8.46
N LEU A 429 -25.51 14.52 -7.36
CA LEU A 429 -25.79 13.95 -6.05
C LEU A 429 -27.21 14.30 -5.59
N VAL A 430 -27.61 15.57 -5.70
CA VAL A 430 -28.94 16.04 -5.30
C VAL A 430 -30.08 15.42 -6.10
N MET A 431 -29.80 14.88 -7.28
CA MET A 431 -30.80 14.21 -8.13
C MET A 431 -31.01 12.74 -7.75
N VAL A 432 -30.16 12.17 -6.88
CA VAL A 432 -30.33 10.80 -6.40
C VAL A 432 -31.47 10.77 -5.37
N LYS A 433 -32.43 9.87 -5.55
CA LYS A 433 -33.63 9.77 -4.72
C LYS A 433 -33.33 9.68 -3.22
N GLU A 434 -32.30 8.93 -2.85
CA GLU A 434 -31.90 8.71 -1.46
C GLU A 434 -31.03 9.84 -0.87
N TYR A 435 -30.66 10.86 -1.67
CA TYR A 435 -29.73 11.91 -1.26
C TYR A 435 -30.12 12.65 0.03
N PRO A 436 -31.38 13.12 0.23
CA PRO A 436 -31.74 13.89 1.43
C PRO A 436 -31.49 13.12 2.74
N GLU A 437 -31.73 11.81 2.72
CA GLU A 437 -31.50 10.95 3.87
C GLU A 437 -30.01 10.63 4.05
N VAL A 438 -29.30 10.37 2.95
CA VAL A 438 -27.87 10.03 3.01
C VAL A 438 -27.03 11.21 3.46
N ILE A 439 -27.29 12.44 2.98
CA ILE A 439 -26.53 13.62 3.42
C ILE A 439 -26.73 13.89 4.91
N ARG A 440 -27.94 13.66 5.44
CA ARG A 440 -28.22 13.72 6.89
C ARG A 440 -27.40 12.68 7.66
N LEU A 441 -27.36 11.44 7.18
CA LEU A 441 -26.57 10.38 7.81
C LEU A 441 -25.07 10.68 7.77
N ILE A 442 -24.55 11.19 6.65
CA ILE A 442 -23.15 11.62 6.51
C ILE A 442 -22.85 12.79 7.46
N ALA A 443 -23.77 13.76 7.62
CA ALA A 443 -23.61 14.86 8.56
C ALA A 443 -23.53 14.37 10.00
N ASN A 444 -24.46 13.52 10.42
CA ASN A 444 -24.45 12.91 11.75
C ASN A 444 -23.17 12.11 12.00
N PHE A 445 -22.77 11.28 11.03
CA PHE A 445 -21.52 10.54 11.10
C PHE A 445 -20.32 11.49 11.26
N THR A 446 -20.24 12.55 10.45
CA THR A 446 -19.17 13.54 10.52
C THR A 446 -19.12 14.24 11.88
N ILE A 447 -20.27 14.65 12.42
CA ILE A 447 -20.36 15.29 13.75
C ILE A 447 -19.84 14.35 14.83
N THR A 448 -20.31 13.10 14.85
CA THR A 448 -19.83 12.09 15.81
C THR A 448 -18.33 11.81 15.65
N SER A 449 -17.84 11.73 14.42
CA SER A 449 -16.42 11.57 14.10
C SER A 449 -15.54 12.72 14.61
N LEU A 450 -16.02 13.96 14.54
CA LEU A 450 -15.30 15.14 15.02
C LEU A 450 -15.26 15.23 16.54
N GLN A 451 -16.29 14.71 17.22
CA GLN A 451 -16.35 14.63 18.69
C GLN A 451 -15.40 13.56 19.23
N HIS A 452 -15.20 12.45 18.50
CA HIS A 452 -14.29 11.35 18.86
C HIS A 452 -12.90 11.53 18.21
N TRP A 453 -12.28 12.69 18.44
CA TRP A 453 -11.04 13.09 17.79
C TRP A 453 -9.85 12.15 18.06
N GLU A 454 -9.86 11.44 19.19
CA GLU A 454 -8.82 10.49 19.62
C GLU A 454 -8.66 9.29 18.69
N PHE A 455 -9.73 8.90 17.98
CA PHE A 455 -9.79 7.58 17.33
C PHE A 455 -9.18 7.54 15.92
N ALA A 456 -9.08 8.66 15.20
CA ALA A 456 -8.60 8.65 13.81
C ALA A 456 -8.27 10.04 13.21
N PRO A 457 -7.17 10.70 13.60
CA PRO A 457 -6.82 12.05 13.11
C PRO A 457 -6.66 12.10 11.58
N ASN A 458 -6.01 11.08 10.97
CA ASN A 458 -5.78 11.01 9.53
C ASN A 458 -7.08 10.83 8.72
N SER A 459 -8.14 10.29 9.32
CA SER A 459 -9.41 10.02 8.65
C SER A 459 -10.32 11.26 8.59
N VAL A 460 -10.18 12.17 9.56
CA VAL A 460 -10.96 13.42 9.63
C VAL A 460 -10.71 14.30 8.42
N HIS A 461 -9.47 14.31 7.91
CA HIS A 461 -9.08 15.03 6.69
C HIS A 461 -10.02 14.73 5.51
N TYR A 462 -10.41 13.47 5.30
CA TYR A 462 -11.29 13.08 4.20
C TYR A 462 -12.71 13.62 4.38
N LEU A 463 -13.22 13.62 5.62
CA LEU A 463 -14.54 14.16 5.93
C LEU A 463 -14.57 15.69 5.76
N LEU A 464 -13.57 16.40 6.27
CA LEU A 464 -13.47 17.84 6.07
C LEU A 464 -13.31 18.20 4.59
N THR A 465 -12.50 17.44 3.84
CA THR A 465 -12.36 17.62 2.39
C THR A 465 -13.68 17.38 1.66
N LEU A 466 -14.45 16.37 2.07
CA LEU A 466 -15.78 16.11 1.53
C LEU A 466 -16.66 17.36 1.70
N TRP A 467 -16.80 17.87 2.92
CA TRP A 467 -17.64 19.04 3.20
C TRP A 467 -17.13 20.32 2.53
N GLN A 468 -15.83 20.56 2.55
CA GLN A 468 -15.20 21.68 1.84
C GLN A 468 -15.57 21.64 0.35
N ARG A 469 -15.37 20.49 -0.32
CA ARG A 469 -15.68 20.34 -1.75
C ARG A 469 -17.19 20.37 -2.03
N MET A 470 -18.04 19.91 -1.11
CA MET A 470 -19.51 20.04 -1.19
C MET A 470 -19.92 21.51 -1.19
N VAL A 471 -19.53 22.26 -0.16
CA VAL A 471 -19.89 23.68 0.01
C VAL A 471 -19.32 24.53 -1.13
N ALA A 472 -18.04 24.33 -1.51
CA ALA A 472 -17.43 25.04 -2.63
C ALA A 472 -18.15 24.81 -3.97
N SER A 473 -18.93 23.71 -4.10
CA SER A 473 -19.68 23.40 -5.31
C SER A 473 -21.05 24.09 -5.37
N VAL A 474 -21.57 24.63 -4.26
CA VAL A 474 -22.92 25.21 -4.17
C VAL A 474 -23.18 26.28 -5.23
N PRO A 475 -22.29 27.27 -5.48
CA PRO A 475 -22.52 28.31 -6.48
C PRO A 475 -22.68 27.78 -7.92
N PHE A 476 -22.25 26.55 -8.18
CA PHE A 476 -22.29 25.92 -9.49
C PHE A 476 -23.47 24.96 -9.68
N VAL A 477 -24.29 24.76 -8.63
CA VAL A 477 -25.48 23.91 -8.70
C VAL A 477 -26.59 24.64 -9.45
N LYS A 478 -27.05 24.05 -10.56
CA LYS A 478 -28.18 24.54 -11.36
C LYS A 478 -29.49 23.77 -11.11
N SER A 479 -29.43 22.74 -10.27
CA SER A 479 -30.59 21.91 -9.91
C SER A 479 -31.58 22.71 -9.07
N THR A 480 -32.87 22.42 -9.22
CA THR A 480 -33.92 22.91 -8.31
C THR A 480 -34.01 22.12 -7.02
N GLU A 481 -33.43 20.91 -6.98
CA GLU A 481 -33.44 20.06 -5.79
C GLU A 481 -32.57 20.64 -4.67
N PRO A 482 -33.04 20.60 -3.39
CA PRO A 482 -32.33 21.20 -2.28
C PRO A 482 -31.04 20.44 -1.95
N HIS A 483 -29.93 21.16 -1.81
CA HIS A 483 -28.64 20.58 -1.42
C HIS A 483 -28.51 20.31 0.08
N LEU A 484 -29.32 20.97 0.93
CA LEU A 484 -29.31 20.82 2.40
C LEU A 484 -27.99 21.18 3.12
N LEU A 485 -26.96 21.63 2.40
CA LEU A 485 -25.67 22.03 2.96
C LEU A 485 -25.75 23.24 3.90
N ASP A 486 -26.68 24.16 3.64
CA ASP A 486 -27.07 25.29 4.50
C ASP A 486 -27.61 24.86 5.88
N THR A 487 -28.13 23.63 5.98
CA THR A 487 -28.58 23.05 7.25
C THR A 487 -27.43 22.35 7.98
N TYR A 488 -26.62 21.55 7.27
CA TYR A 488 -25.65 20.66 7.93
C TYR A 488 -24.24 21.25 8.07
N ALA A 489 -23.78 22.10 7.16
CA ALA A 489 -22.46 22.73 7.26
C ALA A 489 -22.27 23.53 8.57
N PRO A 490 -23.26 24.31 9.06
CA PRO A 490 -23.14 25.02 10.32
C PRO A 490 -23.00 24.08 11.53
N GLU A 491 -23.76 22.98 11.54
CA GLU A 491 -23.69 21.98 12.62
C GLU A 491 -22.32 21.29 12.66
N ILE A 492 -21.73 21.02 11.50
CA ILE A 492 -20.39 20.45 11.40
C ILE A 492 -19.32 21.45 11.84
N THR A 493 -19.43 22.70 11.41
CA THR A 493 -18.53 23.77 11.87
C THR A 493 -18.61 23.94 13.38
N LYS A 494 -19.82 23.95 13.94
CA LYS A 494 -20.04 23.97 15.39
C LYS A 494 -19.38 22.78 16.07
N ALA A 495 -19.67 21.57 15.61
CA ALA A 495 -19.10 20.35 16.19
C ALA A 495 -17.57 20.32 16.17
N PHE A 496 -16.94 20.78 15.09
CA PHE A 496 -15.48 20.90 15.00
C PHE A 496 -14.93 21.86 16.05
N ILE A 497 -15.50 23.07 16.14
CA ILE A 497 -15.01 24.10 17.08
C ILE A 497 -15.21 23.61 18.53
N THR A 498 -16.42 23.14 18.85
CA THR A 498 -16.72 22.70 20.21
C THR A 498 -15.90 21.49 20.62
N SER A 499 -15.65 20.52 19.72
CA SER A 499 -14.83 19.36 20.08
C SER A 499 -13.38 19.71 20.37
N ARG A 500 -12.81 20.71 19.68
CA ARG A 500 -11.47 21.23 19.99
C ARG A 500 -11.44 21.92 21.35
N LEU A 501 -12.42 22.75 21.66
CA LEU A 501 -12.52 23.41 22.98
C LEU A 501 -12.72 22.39 24.11
N GLU A 502 -13.56 21.38 23.90
CA GLU A 502 -13.80 20.32 24.88
C GLU A 502 -12.56 19.45 25.10
N SER A 503 -11.74 19.24 24.06
CA SER A 503 -10.52 18.43 24.14
C SER A 503 -9.47 19.00 25.10
N VAL A 504 -9.40 20.33 25.25
CA VAL A 504 -8.45 21.02 26.14
C VAL A 504 -8.55 20.49 27.57
N ALA A 505 -9.78 20.26 28.05
CA ALA A 505 -9.99 19.77 29.40
C ALA A 505 -9.38 18.38 29.62
N ILE A 506 -9.42 17.51 28.60
CA ILE A 506 -8.84 16.17 28.64
C ILE A 506 -7.32 16.27 28.53
N VAL A 507 -6.81 17.02 27.56
CA VAL A 507 -5.37 17.21 27.31
C VAL A 507 -4.65 17.74 28.55
N VAL A 508 -5.20 18.77 29.19
CA VAL A 508 -4.61 19.39 30.39
C VAL A 508 -4.68 18.47 31.62
N ARG A 509 -5.80 17.75 31.81
CA ARG A 509 -5.99 16.89 33.00
C ARG A 509 -5.16 15.62 32.93
N ASP A 510 -5.10 15.01 31.76
CA ASP A 510 -4.42 13.72 31.53
C ASP A 510 -2.97 13.91 31.06
N ASN A 511 -2.52 15.18 30.91
CA ASN A 511 -1.18 15.56 30.47
C ASN A 511 -0.78 14.87 29.15
N LEU A 512 -1.69 14.97 28.17
CA LEU A 512 -1.51 14.46 26.81
C LEU A 512 -0.77 15.51 25.95
N ASP A 513 -0.19 15.07 24.84
CA ASP A 513 0.37 15.97 23.84
C ASP A 513 -0.76 16.85 23.25
N ASP A 514 -0.51 18.14 23.09
CA ASP A 514 -1.50 19.06 22.53
C ASP A 514 -1.68 18.78 21.02
N PRO A 515 -2.88 18.37 20.57
CA PRO A 515 -3.13 18.16 19.14
C PRO A 515 -2.97 19.45 18.30
N LEU A 516 -2.93 20.63 18.92
CA LEU A 516 -2.69 21.90 18.25
C LEU A 516 -1.20 22.19 17.98
N ASP A 517 -0.27 21.47 18.62
CA ASP A 517 1.17 21.62 18.38
C ASP A 517 1.59 21.15 16.97
N ASP A 518 0.83 20.22 16.37
CA ASP A 518 0.98 19.87 14.95
C ASP A 518 0.36 20.95 14.06
N THR A 519 1.08 22.07 13.97
CA THR A 519 0.68 23.24 13.19
C THR A 519 0.37 22.89 11.73
N ALA A 520 1.08 21.95 11.11
CA ALA A 520 0.85 21.55 9.72
C ALA A 520 -0.55 20.93 9.54
N THR A 521 -0.90 19.98 10.40
CA THR A 521 -2.24 19.36 10.39
C THR A 521 -3.32 20.37 10.75
N VAL A 522 -3.08 21.23 11.73
CA VAL A 522 -4.03 22.28 12.13
C VAL A 522 -4.31 23.24 10.97
N PHE A 523 -3.26 23.77 10.32
CA PHE A 523 -3.42 24.68 9.18
C PHE A 523 -4.22 24.02 8.05
N GLN A 524 -3.95 22.74 7.75
CA GLN A 524 -4.70 22.00 6.74
C GLN A 524 -6.18 21.85 7.10
N GLN A 525 -6.49 21.46 8.34
CA GLN A 525 -7.88 21.32 8.81
C GLN A 525 -8.61 22.66 8.81
N LEU A 526 -7.95 23.74 9.22
CA LEU A 526 -8.52 25.09 9.22
C LEU A 526 -8.77 25.59 7.79
N GLU A 527 -7.90 25.31 6.82
CA GLU A 527 -8.14 25.67 5.41
C GLU A 527 -9.40 24.99 4.87
N GLN A 528 -9.58 23.71 5.19
CA GLN A 528 -10.77 22.95 4.80
C GLN A 528 -12.03 23.51 5.48
N LEU A 529 -11.98 23.70 6.79
CA LEU A 529 -13.09 24.19 7.59
C LEU A 529 -13.49 25.61 7.21
N CYS A 530 -12.54 26.46 6.83
CA CYS A 530 -12.77 27.85 6.45
C CYS A 530 -13.77 27.99 5.29
N THR A 531 -13.80 27.03 4.37
CA THR A 531 -14.82 27.02 3.31
C THR A 531 -16.18 26.59 3.84
N VAL A 532 -16.21 25.58 4.72
CA VAL A 532 -17.45 25.05 5.31
C VAL A 532 -18.13 26.09 6.19
N SER A 533 -17.37 26.78 7.03
CA SER A 533 -17.86 27.82 7.95
C SER A 533 -18.47 29.03 7.26
N ARG A 534 -17.99 29.34 6.04
CA ARG A 534 -18.51 30.42 5.20
C ARG A 534 -19.84 30.10 4.52
N CYS A 535 -20.31 28.84 4.57
CA CYS A 535 -21.62 28.47 4.03
C CYS A 535 -22.74 29.28 4.70
N GLU A 536 -22.67 29.46 6.03
CA GLU A 536 -23.58 30.28 6.81
C GLU A 536 -22.75 31.19 7.73
N TYR A 537 -22.09 32.17 7.13
CA TYR A 537 -21.10 33.00 7.80
C TYR A 537 -21.63 33.68 9.07
N GLU A 538 -22.86 34.20 9.04
CA GLU A 538 -23.49 34.86 10.19
C GLU A 538 -23.62 33.92 11.39
N LYS A 539 -24.16 32.71 11.19
CA LYS A 539 -24.30 31.70 12.25
C LYS A 539 -22.94 31.32 12.85
N THR A 540 -21.93 31.14 11.99
CA THR A 540 -20.58 30.81 12.45
C THR A 540 -19.97 31.95 13.28
N CYS A 541 -20.09 33.20 12.82
CA CYS A 541 -19.57 34.36 13.57
C CYS A 541 -20.27 34.51 14.93
N THR A 542 -21.60 34.37 14.97
CA THR A 542 -22.35 34.42 16.24
C THR A 542 -21.87 33.35 17.21
N LEU A 543 -21.67 32.11 16.74
CA LEU A 543 -21.14 31.02 17.57
C LEU A 543 -19.75 31.36 18.12
N LEU A 544 -18.83 31.82 17.27
CA LEU A 544 -17.46 32.14 17.68
C LEU A 544 -17.43 33.25 18.73
N VAL A 545 -18.20 34.32 18.55
CA VAL A 545 -18.30 35.42 19.52
C VAL A 545 -18.87 34.90 20.84
N GLN A 546 -19.94 34.11 20.80
CA GLN A 546 -20.54 33.54 22.02
C GLN A 546 -19.56 32.65 22.81
N LEU A 547 -18.84 31.76 22.13
CA LEU A 547 -17.86 30.88 22.77
C LEU A 547 -16.70 31.68 23.36
N PHE A 548 -16.19 32.66 22.62
CA PHE A 548 -15.11 33.52 23.08
C PHE A 548 -15.50 34.34 24.31
N ASP A 549 -16.66 35.02 24.27
CA ASP A 549 -17.16 35.80 25.40
C ASP A 549 -17.41 34.93 26.63
N GLN A 550 -17.93 33.72 26.44
CA GLN A 550 -18.17 32.77 27.53
C GLN A 550 -16.87 32.30 28.18
N ASN A 551 -15.89 31.85 27.38
CA ASN A 551 -14.60 31.37 27.89
C ASN A 551 -13.81 32.50 28.56
N ALA A 552 -13.77 33.69 27.95
CA ALA A 552 -13.10 34.86 28.52
C ALA A 552 -13.71 35.27 29.87
N GLN A 553 -15.05 35.28 30.00
CA GLN A 553 -15.72 35.56 31.27
C GLN A 553 -15.43 34.50 32.34
N ASN A 554 -15.38 33.22 31.97
CA ASN A 554 -15.06 32.14 32.89
C ASN A 554 -13.61 32.22 33.38
N TYR A 555 -12.66 32.46 32.47
CA TYR A 555 -11.26 32.67 32.81
C TYR A 555 -11.09 33.88 33.75
N GLN A 556 -11.77 35.00 33.44
CA GLN A 556 -11.75 36.18 34.31
C GLN A 556 -12.29 35.87 35.70
N LYS A 557 -13.38 35.10 35.84
CA LYS A 557 -13.93 34.72 37.16
C LYS A 557 -12.93 33.89 37.97
N LEU A 558 -12.22 32.96 37.32
CA LEU A 558 -11.23 32.12 38.00
C LEU A 558 -10.02 32.94 38.50
N LEU A 559 -9.54 33.91 37.71
CA LEU A 559 -8.46 34.82 38.11
C LEU A 559 -8.78 35.64 39.37
N HIS A 560 -10.06 35.96 39.60
CA HIS A 560 -10.48 36.73 40.77
C HIS A 560 -10.84 35.83 41.97
N SER A 561 -10.78 34.51 41.83
CA SER A 561 -11.07 33.56 42.91
C SER A 561 -9.81 33.24 43.72
N ALA A 562 -9.86 33.40 45.05
CA ALA A 562 -8.71 33.20 45.95
C ALA A 562 -8.28 31.72 46.13
N SER A 563 -9.00 30.78 45.50
CA SER A 563 -8.83 29.33 45.60
C SER A 563 -8.62 28.67 44.23
N GLY A 564 -8.09 29.41 43.25
CA GLY A 564 -7.91 28.94 41.88
C GLY A 564 -7.17 27.60 41.82
N ILE A 565 -7.89 26.54 41.46
CA ILE A 565 -7.29 25.25 41.13
C ILE A 565 -6.49 25.50 39.85
N THR A 566 -5.16 25.40 39.92
CA THR A 566 -4.23 25.71 38.81
C THR A 566 -4.61 25.00 37.50
N VAL A 567 -5.19 23.80 37.63
CA VAL A 567 -5.70 23.00 36.51
C VAL A 567 -6.91 23.65 35.83
N ASP A 568 -7.90 24.13 36.58
CA ASP A 568 -9.10 24.75 36.00
C ASP A 568 -8.76 26.08 35.30
N MET A 569 -7.76 26.81 35.80
CA MET A 569 -7.22 27.99 35.13
C MET A 569 -6.56 27.65 33.80
N ALA A 570 -5.69 26.63 33.76
CA ALA A 570 -5.05 26.16 32.54
C ALA A 570 -6.07 25.65 31.50
N ILE A 571 -7.14 24.98 31.94
CA ILE A 571 -8.22 24.54 31.04
C ILE A 571 -8.93 25.74 30.41
N GLN A 572 -9.29 26.76 31.20
CA GLN A 572 -9.95 27.95 30.67
C GLN A 572 -9.02 28.85 29.84
N GLU A 573 -7.70 28.79 30.05
CA GLU A 573 -6.72 29.51 29.23
C GLU A 573 -6.49 28.82 27.88
N GLY A 574 -6.49 27.49 27.83
CA GLY A 574 -6.35 26.73 26.59
C GLY A 574 -7.61 26.71 25.71
N GLN A 575 -8.79 26.94 26.29
CA GLN A 575 -10.08 27.09 25.61
C GLN A 575 -10.30 28.50 25.08
#